data_AF-A0A847XLM9-F1
#
_entry.id   AF-A0A847XLM9-F1
#
_cell.length_a   1.000
_cell.length_b   1.000
_cell.length_c   1.000
_cell.angle_alpha   90.00
_cell.angle_beta   90.00
_cell.angle_gamma   90.00
#
_symmetry.space_group_name_H-M   'P 1'
#
loop_
_entity.id
_entity.type
_entity.pdbx_description
1 polymer ?
#
loop_
_entity_poly.entity_id
_entity_poly.type
_entity_poly.pdbx_seq_one_letter_code
_entity_poly.pdbx_strand_id
1 'polypeptide(L)' 'MPTPKIEKQEKETKKEVGKTGTYYYGLGRRKTSVARVRLFANGSGKLTVNGKDYKIFYSYPLYAQNLELPFEAVGL' A
#
# COMPACT_ATOMS: atom_id res chain seq x y z
N MET A 1 26.24 31.70 13.46
CA MET A 1 26.03 30.31 13.91
C MET A 1 25.94 29.44 12.67
N PRO A 2 26.80 28.43 12.48
CA PRO A 2 26.69 27.53 11.33
C PRO A 2 25.44 26.67 11.52
N THR A 3 24.50 26.75 10.58
CA THR A 3 23.30 25.90 10.59
C THR A 3 23.70 24.44 10.40
N PRO A 4 23.18 23.50 11.20
CA PRO A 4 23.41 22.08 10.95
C PRO A 4 22.78 21.72 9.61
N LYS A 5 23.61 21.15 8.73
CA LYS A 5 23.21 20.61 7.43
C LYS A 5 22.22 19.48 7.68
N ILE A 6 20.94 19.77 7.55
CA ILE A 6 19.88 18.76 7.57
C ILE A 6 19.93 18.05 6.22
N GLU A 7 20.71 16.98 6.16
CA GLU A 7 20.66 16.01 5.07
C GLU A 7 19.38 15.19 5.23
N LYS A 8 18.28 15.68 4.65
CA LYS A 8 17.04 14.90 4.49
C LYS A 8 17.04 14.24 3.11
N GLN A 9 17.61 13.04 3.12
CA GLN A 9 17.16 11.83 2.45
C GLN A 9 16.35 12.03 1.15
N GLU A 10 17.02 11.71 0.05
CA GLU A 10 16.46 11.54 -1.28
C GLU A 10 15.30 10.53 -1.24
N LYS A 11 14.09 11.00 -1.52
CA LYS A 11 12.97 10.10 -1.80
C LYS A 11 13.12 9.60 -3.23
N GLU A 12 13.63 8.37 -3.36
CA GLU A 12 13.53 7.60 -4.59
C GLU A 12 12.05 7.43 -4.98
N THR A 13 11.59 8.19 -5.96
CA THR A 13 10.35 7.89 -6.70
C THR A 13 10.57 6.62 -7.52
N LYS A 14 10.22 5.46 -6.95
CA LYS A 14 10.22 4.18 -7.67
C LYS A 14 9.09 4.19 -8.69
N LYS A 15 9.52 4.18 -9.95
CA LYS A 15 8.73 4.13 -11.18
C LYS A 15 7.64 3.04 -11.10
N GLU A 16 6.40 3.41 -11.39
CA GLU A 16 5.31 2.46 -11.57
C GLU A 16 5.52 1.70 -12.88
N VAL A 17 6.14 0.53 -12.79
CA VAL A 17 6.17 -0.43 -13.90
C VAL A 17 4.74 -0.90 -14.11
N GLY A 18 4.15 -0.51 -15.23
CA GLY A 18 2.80 -0.90 -15.63
C GLY A 18 2.67 -2.42 -15.63
N LYS A 19 1.97 -2.97 -14.63
CA LYS A 19 1.72 -4.41 -14.54
C LYS A 19 0.70 -4.80 -15.60
N THR A 20 1.18 -5.21 -16.78
CA THR A 20 0.40 -5.88 -17.83
C THR A 20 0.15 -7.34 -17.43
N GLY A 21 -0.68 -7.55 -16.41
CA GLY A 21 -1.05 -8.88 -15.94
C GLY A 21 -2.54 -8.95 -15.59
N THR A 22 -3.14 -10.11 -15.81
CA THR A 22 -4.49 -10.44 -15.33
C THR A 22 -4.56 -10.19 -13.82
N TYR A 23 -5.52 -9.38 -13.40
CA TYR A 23 -5.75 -9.05 -12.00
C TYR A 23 -7.18 -9.42 -11.60
N TYR A 24 -7.36 -9.84 -10.36
CA TYR A 24 -8.68 -9.99 -9.77
C TYR A 24 -9.15 -8.64 -9.28
N TYR A 25 -10.34 -8.26 -9.72
CA TYR A 25 -10.99 -7.02 -9.29
C TYR A 25 -11.84 -7.29 -8.06
N GLY A 26 -11.67 -6.47 -7.02
CA GLY A 26 -12.50 -6.47 -5.83
C GLY A 26 -13.04 -5.07 -5.53
N LEU A 27 -14.29 -5.02 -5.06
CA LEU A 27 -14.91 -3.78 -4.59
C LEU A 27 -15.31 -3.93 -3.13
N GLY A 28 -14.82 -3.03 -2.28
CA GLY A 28 -15.12 -2.97 -0.85
C GLY A 28 -15.94 -1.73 -0.51
N ARG A 29 -16.96 -1.88 0.33
CA ARG A 29 -17.78 -0.76 0.85
C ARG A 29 -17.91 -0.87 2.36
N ARG A 30 -17.67 0.23 3.07
CA ARG A 30 -17.91 0.34 4.52
C ARG A 30 -18.42 1.73 4.84
N LYS A 31 -19.65 1.82 5.36
CA LYS A 31 -20.34 3.10 5.59
C LYS A 31 -20.38 3.92 4.30
N THR A 32 -19.77 5.11 4.28
CA THR A 32 -19.66 5.99 3.12
C THR A 32 -18.39 5.75 2.28
N SER A 33 -17.46 4.92 2.75
CA SER A 33 -16.18 4.68 2.08
C SER A 33 -16.29 3.56 1.02
N VAL A 34 -15.69 3.80 -0.16
CA VAL A 34 -15.64 2.85 -1.27
C VAL A 34 -14.18 2.62 -1.68
N ALA A 35 -13.78 1.35 -1.74
CA ALA A 35 -12.43 0.93 -2.15
C ALA A 35 -12.51 0.06 -3.41
N ARG A 36 -11.63 0.33 -4.38
CA ARG A 36 -11.42 -0.50 -5.56
C ARG A 36 -10.05 -1.15 -5.45
N VAL A 37 -10.03 -2.49 -5.36
CA VAL A 37 -8.83 -3.28 -5.11
C VAL A 37 -8.50 -4.08 -6.37
N ARG A 38 -7.21 -4.12 -6.69
CA ARG A 38 -6.67 -4.96 -7.75
C ARG A 38 -5.69 -5.95 -7.12
N LEU A 39 -6.04 -7.22 -7.11
CA LEU A 39 -5.20 -8.29 -6.58
C LEU A 39 -4.47 -8.97 -7.74
N PHE A 40 -3.16 -9.11 -7.62
CA PHE A 40 -2.33 -9.78 -8.60
C PHE A 40 -1.85 -11.12 -8.02
N ALA A 41 -2.15 -12.24 -8.68
CA ALA A 41 -1.77 -13.57 -8.21
C ALA A 41 -0.25 -13.78 -8.12
N ASN A 42 0.50 -13.22 -9.09
CA ASN A 42 1.95 -13.34 -9.17
C ASN A 42 2.64 -12.05 -8.71
N GLY A 43 2.19 -11.49 -7.58
CA GLY A 43 2.67 -10.22 -7.03
C GLY A 43 3.84 -10.37 -6.06
N SER A 44 4.65 -9.33 -5.92
CA SER A 44 5.77 -9.25 -4.97
C SER A 44 5.35 -8.98 -3.51
N GLY A 45 4.11 -9.29 -3.13
CA GLY A 45 3.55 -9.01 -1.80
C GLY A 45 3.46 -7.53 -1.42
N LYS A 46 3.75 -6.60 -2.35
CA LYS A 46 3.67 -5.15 -2.09
C LYS A 46 2.23 -4.67 -2.12
N LEU A 47 1.75 -4.16 -0.99
CA LEU A 47 0.49 -3.43 -0.89
C LEU A 47 0.71 -1.93 -1.03
N THR A 48 -0.01 -1.29 -1.94
CA THR A 48 -0.03 0.17 -2.07
C THR A 48 -1.47 0.68 -2.08
N VAL A 49 -1.69 1.81 -1.40
CA VAL A 49 -2.99 2.49 -1.33
C VAL A 49 -2.81 3.87 -1.95
N ASN A 50 -3.50 4.13 -3.06
CA ASN A 50 -3.42 5.41 -3.79
C ASN A 50 -1.98 5.87 -4.09
N GLY A 51 -1.10 4.95 -4.47
CA GLY A 51 0.31 5.23 -4.79
C GLY A 51 1.23 5.42 -3.58
N LYS A 52 0.71 5.26 -2.36
CA LYS A 52 1.50 5.30 -1.12
C LYS A 52 1.60 3.92 -0.48
N ASP A 53 2.67 3.71 0.29
CA ASP A 53 2.81 2.49 1.09
C ASP A 53 1.74 2.46 2.20
N TYR A 54 1.21 1.27 2.51
CA TYR A 54 0.10 1.14 3.46
C TYR A 54 0.49 1.59 4.87
N LYS A 55 1.75 1.40 5.30
CA LYS A 55 2.23 1.85 6.62
C LYS A 55 2.29 3.36 6.75
N ILE A 56 2.50 4.07 5.64
CA ILE A 56 2.52 5.54 5.61
C ILE A 56 1.11 6.11 5.42
N PHE A 57 0.26 5.42 4.67
CA PHE A 57 -1.11 5.87 4.39
C PHE A 57 -2.01 5.84 5.63
N TYR A 58 -1.94 4.75 6.40
CA TYR A 58 -2.71 4.63 7.64
C TYR A 58 -1.89 5.11 8.82
N SER A 59 -2.33 6.21 9.44
CA SER A 59 -1.65 6.76 10.63
C SER A 59 -1.81 5.88 11.87
N TYR A 60 -2.87 5.07 11.93
CA TYR A 60 -3.17 4.23 13.08
C TYR A 60 -2.84 2.77 12.78
N PRO A 61 -2.02 2.09 13.61
CA PRO A 61 -1.48 0.76 13.31
C PRO A 61 -2.57 -0.31 13.20
N LEU A 62 -3.67 -0.18 13.93
CA LEU A 62 -4.81 -1.10 13.85
C LEU A 62 -5.38 -1.20 12.43
N TYR A 63 -5.40 -0.10 11.68
CA TYR A 63 -5.92 -0.13 10.30
C TYR A 63 -4.98 -0.83 9.33
N ALA A 64 -3.66 -0.75 9.58
CA ALA A 64 -2.67 -1.51 8.82
C ALA A 64 -2.80 -3.02 9.11
N GLN A 65 -2.94 -3.41 10.38
CA GLN A 65 -3.16 -4.82 10.76
C GLN A 65 -4.42 -5.40 10.10
N ASN A 66 -5.51 -4.64 10.05
CA ASN A 66 -6.75 -5.10 9.40
C ASN A 66 -6.60 -5.41 7.91
N LEU A 67 -5.59 -4.85 7.23
CA LEU A 67 -5.30 -5.18 5.83
C LEU A 67 -4.53 -6.50 5.71
N GLU A 68 -3.76 -6.87 6.72
CA GLU A 68 -2.93 -8.08 6.74
C GLU A 68 -3.73 -9.32 7.14
N LEU A 69 -4.66 -9.18 8.10
CA LEU A 69 -5.54 -10.24 8.60
C LEU A 69 -6.17 -11.15 7.52
N PRO A 70 -6.77 -10.65 6.42
CA PRO A 70 -7.36 -11.53 5.42
C PRO A 70 -6.33 -12.39 4.67
N PHE A 71 -5.08 -11.94 4.54
CA PHE A 71 -4.03 -12.73 3.91
C PHE A 71 -3.54 -13.82 4.86
N GLU A 72 -3.36 -13.49 6.14
CA GLU A 72 -3.03 -14.46 7.18
C GLU A 72 -4.11 -15.54 7.31
N ALA A 73 -5.40 -15.16 7.28
CA ALA A 73 -6.52 -16.10 7.36
C ALA A 73 -6.58 -17.09 6.18
N VAL A 74 -6.10 -16.69 5.00
CA VAL A 74 -6.03 -17.56 3.81
C VAL A 74 -4.72 -18.38 3.79
N GLY A 75 -3.77 -18.09 4.68
CA GLY A 75 -2.47 -18.77 4.75
C GLY A 75 -1.52 -18.35 3.63
N LEU A 76 -1.67 -17.12 3.13
CA LEU A 76 -0.88 -16.51 2.05
C LEU A 76 0.23 -15.60 2.59
#